data_AF-T0ZXU0-F1
#
_entry.id   AF-T0ZXU0-F1
#
_cell.length_a   1.000
_cell.length_b   1.000
_cell.length_c   1.000
_cell.angle_alpha   90.00
_cell.angle_beta   90.00
_cell.angle_gamma   90.00
#
_symmetry.space_group_name_H-M   'P 1'
#
loop_
_entity.id
_entity.type
_entity.pdbx_description
1 polymer ?
#
loop_
_entity_poly.entity_id
_entity_poly.type
_entity_poly.pdbx_seq_one_letter_code
_entity_poly.pdbx_strand_id
1 'polypeptide(L)'
;MEYLMTYGWAILIVAVVLAALFELGVFNVLNLEPHAAPGACQVYRPEGPSTIAYISLSGECNGYLPQFVARFNGKSTNISAPVSALSLMNKGQFAVTAWIYDNGGTGTEQIPVSIGADVCYTSYSSGPNDTGVILLAAPAYPASAPSSAQPDYFKAAACIFNTTYNGAQWEWVTTNFTPSEYNKWIFVAETYNGVYLDLYINGKLINETKAPGELLLPKSYISLGNMYSPIYSGSRFWYNGSLSNVQIYNESISAQGVAYLYGGGIGEPPEELNKLAVWLPLNGNAGDYSGNTYGNQFYNGSYYGWINNYRYT
;
A
#
# COMPACT_ATOMS: atom_id res chain seq x y z
N MET A 1 -45.33 40.31 -22.16
CA MET A 1 -44.29 40.98 -22.97
C MET A 1 -43.27 41.75 -22.12
N GLU A 2 -43.58 42.22 -20.91
CA GLU A 2 -42.63 42.93 -20.04
C GLU A 2 -41.41 42.12 -19.58
N TYR A 3 -41.55 40.82 -19.36
CA TYR A 3 -40.43 39.95 -18.92
C TYR A 3 -39.30 39.86 -19.96
N LEU A 4 -39.63 39.86 -21.26
CA LEU A 4 -38.64 39.81 -22.34
C LEU A 4 -37.85 41.12 -22.47
N MET A 5 -38.47 42.26 -22.17
CA MET A 5 -37.81 43.56 -22.19
C MET A 5 -36.98 43.83 -20.93
N THR A 6 -37.41 43.31 -19.78
CA THR A 6 -36.73 43.52 -18.48
C THR A 6 -35.50 42.63 -18.32
N TYR A 7 -35.53 41.41 -18.88
CA TYR A 7 -34.44 40.44 -18.77
C TYR A 7 -33.70 40.18 -20.10
N GLY A 8 -34.10 40.85 -21.19
CA GLY A 8 -33.47 40.68 -22.51
C GLY A 8 -31.97 40.95 -22.49
N TRP A 9 -31.52 41.91 -21.67
CA TRP A 9 -30.09 42.19 -21.47
C TRP A 9 -29.35 41.05 -20.77
N ALA A 10 -29.97 40.38 -19.79
CA ALA A 10 -29.38 39.26 -19.08
C ALA A 10 -29.20 38.04 -19.99
N ILE A 11 -30.19 37.79 -20.86
CA ILE A 11 -30.10 36.73 -21.88
C ILE A 11 -28.95 37.02 -22.85
N LEU A 12 -28.79 38.27 -23.27
CA LEU A 12 -27.73 38.69 -24.17
C LEU A 12 -26.34 38.53 -23.54
N ILE A 13 -26.20 38.87 -22.24
CA ILE A 13 -24.96 38.62 -21.49
C ILE A 13 -24.64 37.13 -21.42
N VAL A 14 -25.62 36.28 -21.07
CA VAL A 14 -25.41 34.83 -21.01
C VAL A 14 -25.01 34.27 -22.37
N ALA A 15 -25.62 34.73 -23.46
CA ALA A 15 -25.27 34.31 -24.81
C ALA A 15 -23.84 34.70 -25.21
N VAL A 16 -23.41 35.92 -24.87
CA VAL A 16 -22.04 36.39 -25.13
C VAL A 16 -21.02 35.62 -24.29
N VAL A 17 -21.32 35.37 -23.01
CA VAL A 17 -20.45 34.57 -22.14
C VAL A 17 -20.32 33.14 -22.67
N LEU A 18 -21.42 32.51 -23.09
CA LEU A 18 -21.38 31.16 -23.66
C LEU A 18 -20.58 31.11 -24.97
N ALA A 19 -20.74 32.10 -25.85
CA ALA A 19 -19.95 32.20 -27.09
C ALA A 19 -18.46 32.36 -26.79
N ALA A 20 -18.10 33.23 -25.84
CA ALA A 20 -16.71 33.42 -25.41
C ALA A 20 -16.11 32.15 -24.78
N LEU A 21 -16.86 31.46 -23.92
CA LEU A 21 -16.43 30.18 -23.33
C LEU A 21 -16.27 29.08 -24.39
N PHE A 22 -17.09 29.09 -25.44
CA PHE A 22 -16.96 28.16 -26.57
C PHE A 22 -15.72 28.45 -27.41
N GLU A 23 -15.44 29.73 -27.74
CA GLU A 23 -14.20 30.12 -28.45
C GLU A 23 -12.93 29.91 -27.61
N LEU A 24 -13.02 30.08 -26.29
CA LEU A 24 -11.93 29.77 -25.35
C LEU A 24 -11.74 28.26 -25.12
N GLY A 25 -12.53 27.41 -25.79
CA GLY A 25 -12.39 25.96 -25.73
C GLY A 25 -12.80 25.33 -24.40
N VAL A 26 -13.48 26.05 -23.52
CA VAL A 26 -13.94 25.57 -22.20
C VAL A 26 -14.95 24.41 -22.34
N PHE A 27 -15.68 24.36 -23.47
CA PHE A 27 -16.61 23.28 -23.80
C PHE A 27 -16.09 22.33 -24.89
N ASN A 28 -14.81 22.43 -25.26
CA ASN A 28 -14.23 21.52 -26.24
C ASN A 28 -14.00 20.15 -25.59
N VAL A 29 -14.90 19.20 -25.84
CA VAL A 29 -14.75 17.79 -25.42
C VAL A 29 -13.53 17.09 -26.02
N LEU A 30 -12.85 17.69 -27.01
CA LEU A 30 -11.57 17.22 -27.53
C LEU A 30 -10.34 17.85 -26.83
N ASN A 31 -10.56 18.82 -25.93
CA ASN A 31 -9.57 19.35 -24.97
C ASN A 31 -9.84 18.87 -23.54
N LEU A 32 -10.56 17.76 -23.36
CA LEU A 32 -10.25 16.91 -22.22
C LEU A 32 -8.78 16.54 -22.41
N GLU A 33 -7.89 17.03 -21.55
CA GLU A 33 -6.52 16.54 -21.50
C GLU A 33 -6.58 15.00 -21.56
N PRO A 34 -5.74 14.36 -22.40
CA PRO A 34 -5.81 12.92 -22.59
C PRO A 34 -5.75 12.27 -21.22
N HIS A 35 -6.82 11.56 -20.86
CA HIS A 35 -7.04 10.97 -19.55
C HIS A 35 -5.74 10.32 -19.06
N ALA A 36 -5.09 10.94 -18.07
CA ALA A 36 -3.82 10.44 -17.58
C ALA A 36 -4.06 9.03 -16.99
N ALA A 37 -3.27 8.06 -17.48
CA ALA A 37 -3.32 6.69 -17.01
C ALA A 37 -2.89 6.64 -15.53
N PRO A 38 -3.38 5.68 -14.73
CA PRO A 38 -2.90 5.53 -13.36
C PRO A 38 -1.37 5.30 -13.32
N GLY A 39 -0.68 5.80 -12.30
CA GLY A 39 0.80 5.86 -12.33
C GLY A 39 1.39 6.98 -13.20
N ALA A 40 0.58 7.95 -13.65
CA ALA A 40 1.04 9.20 -14.26
C ALA A 40 1.41 10.28 -13.24
N CYS A 41 1.04 10.11 -11.96
CA CYS A 41 1.38 11.05 -10.91
C CYS A 41 2.37 10.46 -9.91
N GLN A 42 3.29 11.30 -9.47
CA GLN A 42 4.33 10.98 -8.50
C GLN A 42 4.43 12.10 -7.48
N VAL A 43 4.99 11.79 -6.32
CA VAL A 43 5.34 12.80 -5.33
C VAL A 43 6.57 13.56 -5.82
N TYR A 44 6.44 14.87 -5.90
CA TYR A 44 7.50 15.80 -6.26
C TYR A 44 8.10 16.41 -5.00
N ARG A 45 9.42 16.26 -4.84
CA ARG A 45 10.23 16.80 -3.75
C ARG A 45 11.30 17.73 -4.33
N PRO A 46 11.06 19.05 -4.43
CA PRO A 46 11.98 19.99 -5.10
C PRO A 46 13.37 20.03 -4.47
N GLU A 47 13.44 19.90 -3.15
CA GLU A 47 14.69 19.92 -2.38
C GLU A 47 15.40 18.55 -2.34
N GLY A 48 14.90 17.58 -3.12
CA GLY A 48 15.45 16.24 -3.26
C GLY A 48 14.78 15.18 -2.37
N PRO A 49 15.20 13.91 -2.47
CA PRO A 49 14.68 12.80 -1.68
C PRO A 49 14.71 13.04 -0.18
N SER A 50 13.73 12.45 0.51
CA SER A 50 13.56 12.55 1.96
C SER A 50 13.27 13.98 2.48
N THR A 51 13.13 14.98 1.61
CA THR A 51 12.75 16.34 2.01
C THR A 51 11.24 16.52 2.06
N ILE A 52 10.76 17.32 3.02
CA ILE A 52 9.33 17.64 3.18
C ILE A 52 9.01 19.10 2.79
N ALA A 53 10.01 19.88 2.38
CA ALA A 53 9.83 21.26 1.98
C ALA A 53 9.20 21.32 0.58
N TYR A 54 8.08 22.03 0.46
CA TYR A 54 7.35 22.22 -0.80
C TYR A 54 6.95 20.92 -1.51
N ILE A 55 6.75 19.85 -0.73
CA ILE A 55 6.31 18.56 -1.24
C ILE A 55 4.90 18.65 -1.81
N SER A 56 4.67 18.05 -2.97
CA SER A 56 3.36 18.00 -3.62
C SER A 56 3.20 16.75 -4.48
N LEU A 57 1.99 16.48 -4.95
CA LEU A 57 1.77 15.59 -6.09
C LEU A 57 2.08 16.36 -7.38
N SER A 58 2.72 15.69 -8.33
CA SER A 58 2.96 16.19 -9.68
C SER A 58 2.25 15.29 -10.69
N GLY A 59 1.50 15.89 -11.61
CA GLY A 59 0.66 15.21 -12.60
C GLY A 59 -0.82 15.12 -12.20
N GLU A 60 -1.65 14.54 -13.07
CA GLU A 60 -3.07 14.33 -12.81
C GLU A 60 -3.32 13.00 -12.09
N CYS A 61 -3.43 13.03 -10.76
CA CYS A 61 -3.96 11.90 -9.99
C CYS A 61 -5.49 11.92 -10.03
N ASN A 62 -6.11 11.39 -11.07
CA ASN A 62 -7.57 11.43 -11.23
C ASN A 62 -8.33 10.27 -10.56
N GLY A 63 -7.65 9.41 -9.79
CA GLY A 63 -8.27 8.31 -9.04
C GLY A 63 -8.89 7.20 -9.91
N TYR A 64 -8.63 7.16 -11.23
CA TYR A 64 -9.12 6.09 -12.09
C TYR A 64 -8.50 4.74 -11.74
N LEU A 65 -9.24 3.66 -12.04
CA LEU A 65 -8.76 2.29 -11.88
C LEU A 65 -7.48 2.05 -12.68
N PRO A 66 -6.39 1.52 -12.08
CA PRO A 66 -5.17 1.21 -12.79
C PRO A 66 -5.42 0.19 -13.88
N GLN A 67 -4.80 0.37 -15.04
CA GLN A 67 -4.95 -0.54 -16.17
C GLN A 67 -4.35 -1.91 -15.83
N PHE A 68 -3.23 -1.92 -15.11
CA PHE A 68 -2.46 -3.09 -14.71
C PHE A 68 -2.31 -3.15 -13.20
N VAL A 69 -2.14 -4.38 -12.71
CA VAL A 69 -1.77 -4.68 -11.33
C VAL A 69 -0.66 -5.73 -11.31
N ALA A 70 0.07 -5.82 -10.20
CA ALA A 70 1.13 -6.80 -10.07
C ALA A 70 0.56 -8.18 -9.76
N ARG A 71 0.89 -9.20 -10.56
CA ARG A 71 0.44 -10.58 -10.35
C ARG A 71 1.54 -11.45 -9.74
N PHE A 72 1.14 -12.35 -8.85
CA PHE A 72 1.97 -13.36 -8.20
C PHE A 72 1.29 -14.72 -8.32
N ASN A 73 2.07 -15.79 -8.49
CA ASN A 73 1.58 -17.14 -8.81
C ASN A 73 1.77 -18.16 -7.67
N GLY A 74 2.10 -17.69 -6.46
CA GLY A 74 2.38 -18.55 -5.31
C GLY A 74 3.73 -19.25 -5.35
N LYS A 75 4.65 -18.92 -6.27
CA LYS A 75 5.98 -19.55 -6.37
C LYS A 75 7.03 -18.64 -7.01
N SER A 76 8.22 -18.55 -6.42
CA SER A 76 9.41 -17.93 -7.04
C SER A 76 9.13 -16.59 -7.71
N THR A 77 8.16 -15.81 -7.21
CA THR A 77 7.78 -14.52 -7.78
C THR A 77 7.69 -13.43 -6.72
N ASN A 78 8.42 -12.33 -6.90
CA ASN A 78 8.40 -11.18 -5.99
C ASN A 78 8.89 -9.88 -6.64
N ILE A 79 8.49 -8.76 -6.05
CA ILE A 79 9.08 -7.43 -6.28
C ILE A 79 9.82 -7.06 -5.00
N SER A 80 11.04 -6.53 -5.06
CA SER A 80 11.80 -6.20 -3.85
C SER A 80 12.60 -4.91 -3.96
N ALA A 81 12.67 -4.14 -2.88
CA ALA A 81 13.60 -3.01 -2.80
C ALA A 81 14.92 -3.39 -2.14
N PRO A 82 16.01 -2.65 -2.46
CA PRO A 82 17.25 -2.74 -1.72
C PRO A 82 17.08 -2.27 -0.27
N VAL A 83 17.97 -2.73 0.62
CA VAL A 83 18.06 -2.34 2.04
C VAL A 83 18.06 -0.81 2.22
N SER A 84 18.62 -0.05 1.26
CA SER A 84 18.67 1.41 1.33
C SER A 84 17.30 2.07 1.40
N ALA A 85 16.25 1.45 0.85
CA ALA A 85 14.88 1.95 0.99
C ALA A 85 14.39 1.94 2.46
N LEU A 86 14.97 1.09 3.32
CA LEU A 86 14.66 1.04 4.74
C LEU A 86 15.20 2.26 5.51
N SER A 87 16.14 3.01 4.94
CA SER A 87 16.62 4.27 5.55
C SER A 87 15.53 5.36 5.61
N LEU A 88 14.47 5.20 4.83
CA LEU A 88 13.32 6.10 4.79
C LEU A 88 12.32 5.84 5.94
N MET A 89 12.41 4.67 6.57
CA MET A 89 11.56 4.27 7.68
C MET A 89 12.11 4.83 8.99
N ASN A 90 11.24 5.24 9.90
CA ASN A 90 11.63 5.72 11.22
C ASN A 90 11.64 4.56 12.25
N LYS A 91 12.22 4.82 13.41
CA LYS A 91 12.05 3.94 14.57
C LYS A 91 10.77 4.35 15.29
N GLY A 92 9.87 3.40 15.49
CA GLY A 92 8.77 3.53 16.44
C GLY A 92 7.37 3.54 15.85
N GLN A 93 7.14 4.06 14.66
CA GLN A 93 5.78 4.13 14.08
C GLN A 93 5.80 3.84 12.59
N PHE A 94 4.69 3.34 12.06
CA PHE A 94 4.58 3.09 10.63
C PHE A 94 3.12 2.94 10.19
N ALA A 95 2.90 2.98 8.89
CA ALA A 95 1.72 2.39 8.27
C ALA A 95 2.08 1.72 6.95
N VAL A 96 1.39 0.62 6.63
CA VAL A 96 1.48 -0.05 5.33
C VAL A 96 0.06 -0.25 4.80
N THR A 97 -0.19 0.19 3.58
CA THR A 97 -1.49 0.00 2.91
C THR A 97 -1.30 -0.69 1.57
N ALA A 98 -2.25 -1.52 1.19
CA ALA A 98 -2.26 -2.16 -0.13
C ALA A 98 -3.68 -2.52 -0.55
N TRP A 99 -3.91 -2.53 -1.86
CA TRP A 99 -5.01 -3.27 -2.45
C TRP A 99 -4.54 -4.69 -2.74
N ILE A 100 -5.32 -5.67 -2.30
CA ILE A 100 -4.98 -7.09 -2.31
C ILE A 100 -6.11 -7.88 -2.99
N TYR A 101 -5.76 -8.73 -3.95
CA TYR A 101 -6.65 -9.72 -4.56
C TYR A 101 -6.08 -11.11 -4.33
N ASP A 102 -6.61 -11.85 -3.37
CA ASP A 102 -6.15 -13.20 -3.06
C ASP A 102 -6.89 -14.25 -3.89
N ASN A 103 -6.16 -15.12 -4.59
CA ASN A 103 -6.74 -16.19 -5.43
C ASN A 103 -7.25 -17.39 -4.61
N GLY A 104 -7.06 -17.39 -3.30
CA GLY A 104 -7.38 -18.49 -2.39
C GLY A 104 -6.14 -19.27 -1.94
N GLY A 105 -6.30 -20.03 -0.87
CA GLY A 105 -5.17 -20.63 -0.17
C GLY A 105 -4.44 -21.75 -0.94
N THR A 106 -3.14 -21.81 -0.69
CA THR A 106 -2.15 -22.62 -1.43
C THR A 106 -1.59 -23.80 -0.62
N GLY A 107 -2.15 -24.06 0.55
CA GLY A 107 -1.68 -25.03 1.53
C GLY A 107 -0.72 -24.43 2.57
N THR A 108 -0.25 -23.20 2.35
CA THR A 108 0.74 -22.51 3.18
C THR A 108 0.37 -21.06 3.40
N GLU A 109 0.95 -20.44 4.43
CA GLU A 109 0.83 -18.99 4.65
C GLU A 109 1.35 -18.19 3.45
N GLN A 110 0.67 -17.10 3.13
CA GLN A 110 0.93 -16.27 1.96
C GLN A 110 1.20 -14.82 2.37
N ILE A 111 2.31 -14.24 1.90
CA ILE A 111 2.72 -12.90 2.32
C ILE A 111 2.68 -11.92 1.14
N PRO A 112 1.61 -11.13 0.99
CA PRO A 112 1.53 -10.10 -0.03
C PRO A 112 2.55 -8.98 0.17
N VAL A 113 2.75 -8.47 1.39
CA VAL A 113 3.72 -7.40 1.66
C VAL A 113 4.53 -7.75 2.91
N SER A 114 5.86 -7.71 2.80
CA SER A 114 6.78 -7.89 3.94
C SER A 114 7.86 -6.81 3.94
N ILE A 115 8.23 -6.36 5.14
CA ILE A 115 9.41 -5.54 5.39
C ILE A 115 10.23 -6.29 6.42
N GLY A 116 11.32 -6.94 5.99
CA GLY A 116 12.09 -7.88 6.81
C GLY A 116 11.84 -9.36 6.48
N ALA A 117 12.56 -10.22 7.21
CA ALA A 117 12.45 -11.68 7.15
C ALA A 117 11.74 -12.20 8.41
N ASP A 118 11.20 -13.42 8.36
CA ASP A 118 10.44 -14.09 9.44
C ASP A 118 11.28 -14.39 10.70
N VAL A 119 11.67 -13.34 11.43
CA VAL A 119 12.48 -13.40 12.65
C VAL A 119 12.12 -12.21 13.55
N CYS A 120 11.86 -12.47 14.83
CA CYS A 120 11.71 -11.45 15.84
C CYS A 120 12.44 -11.86 17.13
N TYR A 121 13.75 -11.61 17.19
CA TYR A 121 14.59 -11.91 18.36
C TYR A 121 15.73 -10.91 18.51
N THR A 122 16.21 -10.74 19.75
CA THR A 122 17.31 -9.80 20.08
C THR A 122 18.69 -10.44 20.13
N SER A 123 18.85 -11.77 19.97
CA SER A 123 20.09 -12.46 20.37
C SER A 123 20.55 -13.69 19.55
N TYR A 124 20.24 -13.83 18.26
CA TYR A 124 20.90 -14.87 17.45
C TYR A 124 22.20 -14.33 16.82
N SER A 125 23.35 -14.77 17.35
CA SER A 125 24.70 -14.35 16.93
C SER A 125 25.21 -15.02 15.63
N SER A 126 24.34 -15.65 14.83
CA SER A 126 24.76 -16.34 13.60
C SER A 126 23.72 -16.40 12.47
N GLY A 127 22.69 -15.53 12.49
CA GLY A 127 21.73 -15.36 11.37
C GLY A 127 21.70 -13.90 10.89
N PRO A 128 21.04 -13.59 9.74
CA PRO A 128 20.85 -12.20 9.34
C PRO A 128 20.17 -11.44 10.49
N ASN A 129 20.80 -10.35 10.94
CA ASN A 129 20.41 -9.59 12.14
C ASN A 129 19.12 -8.78 11.93
N ASP A 130 18.03 -9.43 11.51
CA ASP A 130 16.72 -8.79 11.36
C ASP A 130 16.01 -8.67 12.70
N THR A 131 15.82 -7.42 13.10
CA THR A 131 15.20 -7.04 14.38
C THR A 131 13.78 -6.50 14.20
N GLY A 132 13.29 -6.45 12.96
CA GLY A 132 12.02 -5.84 12.59
C GLY A 132 11.36 -6.65 11.49
N VAL A 133 10.07 -6.93 11.66
CA VAL A 133 9.20 -7.36 10.57
C VAL A 133 7.98 -6.46 10.58
N ILE A 134 7.54 -6.04 9.41
CA ILE A 134 6.18 -5.55 9.19
C ILE A 134 5.57 -6.47 8.14
N LEU A 135 4.36 -6.96 8.40
CA LEU A 135 3.75 -8.00 7.61
C LEU A 135 2.28 -7.69 7.36
N LEU A 136 1.92 -7.50 6.09
CA LEU A 136 0.57 -7.78 5.65
C LEU A 136 0.54 -9.23 5.20
N ALA A 137 -0.10 -10.09 5.98
CA ALA A 137 -0.24 -11.52 5.68
C ALA A 137 -1.66 -11.86 5.26
N ALA A 138 -1.74 -12.69 4.24
CA ALA A 138 -2.98 -13.29 3.74
C ALA A 138 -3.06 -14.77 4.16
N PRO A 139 -4.26 -15.30 4.42
CA PRO A 139 -4.42 -16.63 5.03
C PRO A 139 -3.97 -17.81 4.14
N ALA A 140 -3.68 -18.93 4.81
CA ALA A 140 -3.40 -20.25 4.21
C ALA A 140 -4.68 -21.09 4.00
N TYR A 141 -4.65 -22.10 3.12
CA TYR A 141 -5.70 -23.17 3.08
C TYR A 141 -5.17 -24.49 2.47
N PRO A 142 -5.37 -25.72 3.04
CA PRO A 142 -6.08 -26.07 4.28
C PRO A 142 -5.17 -26.65 5.40
N ALA A 143 -5.69 -26.55 6.62
CA ALA A 143 -5.10 -26.98 7.87
C ALA A 143 -4.73 -28.47 7.96
N SER A 144 -3.47 -28.75 8.28
CA SER A 144 -3.04 -29.99 8.93
C SER A 144 -1.95 -29.73 9.98
N ALA A 145 -1.97 -28.57 10.64
CA ALA A 145 -1.17 -28.36 11.83
C ALA A 145 -1.86 -29.04 13.03
N PRO A 146 -1.24 -30.03 13.69
CA PRO A 146 -1.75 -30.59 14.92
C PRO A 146 -1.57 -29.55 16.04
N SER A 147 -2.56 -29.45 16.92
CA SER A 147 -2.65 -28.62 18.13
C SER A 147 -2.95 -27.12 17.95
N SER A 148 -4.23 -26.79 18.16
CA SER A 148 -4.79 -25.55 18.72
C SER A 148 -4.14 -24.20 18.37
N ALA A 149 -4.87 -23.45 17.52
CA ALA A 149 -4.90 -21.99 17.33
C ALA A 149 -3.77 -21.39 16.48
N GLN A 150 -3.98 -20.85 15.27
CA GLN A 150 -5.20 -20.52 14.50
C GLN A 150 -4.85 -20.48 13.00
N PRO A 151 -5.67 -21.05 12.10
CA PRO A 151 -5.60 -20.71 10.69
C PRO A 151 -6.78 -19.79 10.28
N ASP A 152 -6.66 -19.14 9.13
CA ASP A 152 -7.76 -18.67 8.26
C ASP A 152 -8.03 -17.17 8.12
N TYR A 153 -7.23 -16.28 8.74
CA TYR A 153 -7.51 -14.84 8.71
C TYR A 153 -6.40 -13.97 8.12
N PHE A 154 -6.77 -12.87 7.45
CA PHE A 154 -5.82 -11.78 7.22
C PHE A 154 -5.29 -11.31 8.57
N LYS A 155 -3.96 -11.14 8.65
CA LYS A 155 -3.28 -10.70 9.85
C LYS A 155 -2.27 -9.62 9.50
N ALA A 156 -2.10 -8.72 10.44
CA ALA A 156 -0.98 -7.80 10.47
C ALA A 156 -0.06 -8.21 11.62
N ALA A 157 1.24 -7.98 11.44
CA ALA A 157 2.22 -8.36 12.44
C ALA A 157 3.44 -7.45 12.41
N ALA A 158 3.88 -7.07 13.60
CA ALA A 158 5.09 -6.30 13.79
C ALA A 158 6.01 -6.94 14.83
N CYS A 159 7.32 -6.81 14.63
CA CYS A 159 8.30 -7.13 15.67
C CYS A 159 8.57 -5.90 16.54
N ILE A 160 8.09 -5.91 17.78
CA ILE A 160 8.13 -4.76 18.68
C ILE A 160 9.11 -5.01 19.81
N PHE A 161 10.02 -4.07 20.03
CA PHE A 161 10.94 -4.08 21.16
C PHE A 161 10.32 -3.42 22.38
N ASN A 162 10.11 -4.19 23.44
CA ASN A 162 9.56 -3.71 24.69
C ASN A 162 10.70 -3.41 25.67
N THR A 163 10.76 -2.16 26.09
CA THR A 163 11.78 -1.66 27.03
C THR A 163 11.60 -2.21 28.44
N THR A 164 10.40 -2.69 28.80
CA THR A 164 10.09 -3.21 30.14
C THR A 164 10.85 -4.49 30.45
N TYR A 165 10.98 -5.39 29.47
CA TYR A 165 11.72 -6.66 29.63
C TYR A 165 12.93 -6.76 28.69
N ASN A 166 13.31 -5.66 28.02
CA ASN A 166 14.49 -5.55 27.17
C ASN A 166 14.56 -6.63 26.07
N GLY A 167 13.46 -6.83 25.36
CA GLY A 167 13.32 -7.89 24.37
C GLY A 167 12.37 -7.52 23.22
N ALA A 168 12.55 -8.17 22.07
CA ALA A 168 11.66 -8.07 20.93
C ALA A 168 10.65 -9.22 20.96
N GLN A 169 9.39 -8.93 20.63
CA GLN A 169 8.35 -9.94 20.49
C GLN A 169 7.48 -9.66 19.27
N TRP A 170 6.90 -10.72 18.74
CA TRP A 170 5.88 -10.61 17.71
C TRP A 170 4.58 -10.11 18.31
N GLU A 171 4.06 -9.05 17.73
CA GLU A 171 2.74 -8.52 18.02
C GLU A 171 1.87 -8.78 16.81
N TRP A 172 0.73 -9.42 17.04
CA TRP A 172 -0.18 -9.86 15.98
C TRP A 172 -1.51 -9.17 16.16
N VAL A 173 -2.12 -8.79 15.05
CA VAL A 173 -3.52 -8.41 14.99
C VAL A 173 -4.19 -9.28 13.93
N THR A 174 -5.22 -9.99 14.34
CA THR A 174 -5.95 -10.93 13.47
C THR A 174 -7.36 -10.45 13.23
N THR A 175 -7.90 -10.78 12.07
CA THR A 175 -9.32 -10.60 11.75
C THR A 175 -10.09 -11.91 11.89
N ASN A 176 -11.40 -11.90 11.63
CA ASN A 176 -12.17 -13.11 11.32
C ASN A 176 -12.51 -13.16 9.81
N PHE A 177 -11.53 -12.88 8.95
CA PHE A 177 -11.68 -12.93 7.49
C PHE A 177 -12.18 -14.29 6.99
N THR A 178 -13.14 -14.33 6.08
CA THR A 178 -13.70 -15.62 5.64
C THR A 178 -13.26 -15.95 4.22
N PRO A 179 -13.26 -17.25 3.81
CA PRO A 179 -13.01 -17.64 2.42
C PRO A 179 -13.92 -16.97 1.38
N SER A 180 -15.07 -16.43 1.81
CA SER A 180 -15.95 -15.60 0.96
C SER A 180 -15.29 -14.32 0.46
N GLU A 181 -14.11 -14.01 1.00
CA GLU A 181 -13.35 -12.83 0.67
C GLU A 181 -12.16 -13.05 -0.27
N TYR A 182 -11.95 -14.28 -0.72
CA TYR A 182 -11.11 -14.58 -1.87
C TYR A 182 -11.75 -14.13 -3.18
N ASN A 183 -10.92 -13.98 -4.20
CA ASN A 183 -11.34 -13.62 -5.55
C ASN A 183 -12.09 -12.28 -5.64
N LYS A 184 -11.78 -11.34 -4.73
CA LYS A 184 -12.19 -9.94 -4.81
C LYS A 184 -11.08 -9.03 -4.33
N TRP A 185 -11.10 -7.79 -4.80
CA TRP A 185 -10.25 -6.74 -4.27
C TRP A 185 -10.69 -6.35 -2.86
N ILE A 186 -9.72 -6.30 -1.96
CA ILE A 186 -9.87 -5.69 -0.63
C ILE A 186 -8.78 -4.64 -0.45
N PHE A 187 -9.11 -3.59 0.30
CA PHE A 187 -8.11 -2.66 0.81
C PHE A 187 -7.70 -3.10 2.20
N VAL A 188 -6.39 -3.21 2.45
CA VAL A 188 -5.83 -3.59 3.74
C VAL A 188 -4.87 -2.50 4.19
N ALA A 189 -4.97 -2.10 5.46
CA ALA A 189 -4.01 -1.21 6.09
C ALA A 189 -3.60 -1.73 7.47
N GLU A 190 -2.31 -1.68 7.74
CA GLU A 190 -1.70 -1.90 9.05
C GLU A 190 -1.12 -0.58 9.53
N THR A 191 -1.43 -0.18 10.76
CA THR A 191 -0.86 1.04 11.37
C THR A 191 -0.32 0.75 12.74
N TYR A 192 0.82 1.35 13.08
CA TYR A 192 1.40 1.25 14.42
C TYR A 192 1.78 2.63 14.93
N ASN A 193 1.15 3.03 16.05
CA ASN A 193 1.34 4.35 16.67
C ASN A 193 2.33 4.33 17.85
N GLY A 194 3.08 3.23 18.05
CA GLY A 194 3.98 3.04 19.19
C GLY A 194 3.30 2.44 20.43
N VAL A 195 1.97 2.31 20.42
CA VAL A 195 1.18 1.73 21.51
C VAL A 195 0.21 0.66 21.02
N TYR A 196 -0.40 0.87 19.86
CA TYR A 196 -1.38 -0.02 19.26
C TYR A 196 -0.96 -0.38 17.84
N LEU A 197 -1.08 -1.67 17.52
CA LEU A 197 -1.00 -2.23 16.18
C LEU A 197 -2.42 -2.50 15.69
N ASP A 198 -2.82 -1.81 14.64
CA ASP A 198 -4.18 -1.82 14.12
C ASP A 198 -4.24 -2.49 12.76
N LEU A 199 -5.36 -3.17 12.48
CA LEU A 199 -5.65 -3.75 11.18
C LEU A 199 -6.99 -3.25 10.66
N TYR A 200 -6.95 -2.64 9.49
CA TYR A 200 -8.10 -2.13 8.78
C TYR A 200 -8.34 -2.94 7.51
N ILE A 201 -9.62 -3.22 7.23
CA ILE A 201 -10.08 -3.82 5.98
C ILE A 201 -11.17 -2.93 5.40
N ASN A 202 -11.06 -2.57 4.12
CA ASN A 202 -12.01 -1.73 3.40
C ASN A 202 -12.36 -0.43 4.16
N GLY A 203 -11.32 0.24 4.65
CA GLY A 203 -11.43 1.53 5.34
C GLY A 203 -11.94 1.47 6.79
N LYS A 204 -12.18 0.28 7.35
CA LYS A 204 -12.71 0.09 8.70
C LYS A 204 -11.73 -0.66 9.58
N LEU A 205 -11.57 -0.19 10.83
CA LEU A 205 -10.81 -0.91 11.85
C LEU A 205 -11.50 -2.24 12.15
N ILE A 206 -10.79 -3.34 11.96
CA ILE A 206 -11.30 -4.69 12.25
C ILE A 206 -10.87 -5.13 13.64
N ASN A 207 -9.61 -4.88 13.99
CA ASN A 207 -9.06 -5.25 15.29
C ASN A 207 -7.83 -4.41 15.61
N GLU A 208 -7.48 -4.35 16.89
CA GLU A 208 -6.30 -3.67 17.43
C GLU A 208 -5.63 -4.53 18.50
N THR A 209 -4.30 -4.45 18.59
CA THR A 209 -3.50 -5.11 19.62
C THR A 209 -2.67 -4.07 20.35
N LYS A 210 -2.77 -4.04 21.69
CA LYS A 210 -1.93 -3.18 22.52
C LYS A 210 -0.51 -3.73 22.59
N ALA A 211 0.42 -3.03 21.95
CA ALA A 211 1.80 -3.39 21.73
C ALA A 211 2.74 -2.21 22.04
N PRO A 212 2.90 -1.80 23.31
CA PRO A 212 3.78 -0.68 23.65
C PRO A 212 5.25 -1.05 23.45
N GLY A 213 5.97 -0.24 22.68
CA GLY A 213 7.39 -0.45 22.44
C GLY A 213 7.92 0.35 21.26
N GLU A 214 9.12 0.01 20.84
CA GLU A 214 9.77 0.59 19.66
C GLU A 214 9.81 -0.45 18.54
N LEU A 215 9.39 -0.06 17.33
CA LEU A 215 9.71 -0.82 16.14
C LEU A 215 11.21 -0.70 15.87
N LEU A 216 11.93 -1.81 15.96
CA LEU A 216 13.31 -1.88 15.45
C LEU A 216 13.24 -2.06 13.93
N LEU A 217 14.01 -1.26 13.19
CA LEU A 217 13.98 -1.35 11.74
C LEU A 217 14.47 -2.73 11.25
N PRO A 218 13.78 -3.33 10.27
CA PRO A 218 14.28 -4.49 9.54
C PRO A 218 15.63 -4.16 8.88
N LYS A 219 16.48 -5.15 8.63
CA LYS A 219 17.79 -4.94 7.97
C LYS A 219 17.90 -5.61 6.61
N SER A 220 16.92 -6.43 6.23
CA SER A 220 16.97 -7.24 5.02
C SER A 220 16.39 -6.60 3.76
N TYR A 221 15.08 -6.45 3.64
CA TYR A 221 14.48 -5.97 2.40
C TYR A 221 13.00 -5.59 2.59
N ILE A 222 12.44 -4.84 1.63
CA ILE A 222 10.98 -4.77 1.38
C ILE A 222 10.68 -5.74 0.25
N SER A 223 9.67 -6.60 0.40
CA SER A 223 9.22 -7.53 -0.62
C SER A 223 7.72 -7.49 -0.79
N LEU A 224 7.29 -7.51 -2.04
CA LEU A 224 5.92 -7.81 -2.42
C LEU A 224 5.88 -9.23 -2.98
N GLY A 225 4.94 -10.02 -2.49
CA GLY A 225 4.66 -11.37 -2.96
C GLY A 225 5.44 -12.48 -2.27
N ASN A 226 6.29 -12.16 -1.29
CA ASN A 226 6.82 -13.17 -0.36
C ASN A 226 7.33 -12.61 0.96
N MET A 227 7.64 -13.53 1.89
CA MET A 227 8.61 -13.32 2.97
C MET A 227 9.58 -14.50 3.03
N TYR A 228 10.86 -14.23 3.26
CA TYR A 228 11.92 -15.19 3.53
C TYR A 228 11.88 -15.60 5.00
N SER A 229 11.98 -16.90 5.26
CA SER A 229 12.12 -17.42 6.60
C SER A 229 13.42 -18.19 6.77
N PRO A 230 14.37 -17.66 7.55
CA PRO A 230 15.56 -18.41 7.92
C PRO A 230 15.22 -19.56 8.88
N ILE A 231 14.10 -19.49 9.60
CA ILE A 231 13.65 -20.53 10.55
C ILE A 231 13.27 -21.81 9.80
N TYR A 232 12.63 -21.69 8.63
CA TYR A 232 12.24 -22.82 7.79
C TYR A 232 13.29 -23.13 6.71
N SER A 233 14.56 -23.26 7.12
CA SER A 233 15.68 -23.62 6.22
C SER A 233 15.84 -22.70 5.00
N GLY A 234 15.50 -21.42 5.14
CA GLY A 234 15.55 -20.45 4.05
C GLY A 234 14.38 -20.52 3.06
N SER A 235 13.26 -21.13 3.47
CA SER A 235 12.02 -21.16 2.69
C SER A 235 11.41 -19.77 2.51
N ARG A 236 10.43 -19.67 1.62
CA ARG A 236 9.67 -18.44 1.38
C ARG A 236 8.18 -18.71 1.42
N PHE A 237 7.44 -17.82 2.08
CA PHE A 237 5.98 -17.78 2.10
C PHE A 237 5.51 -17.00 0.87
N TRP A 238 5.19 -17.71 -0.21
CA TRP A 238 4.85 -17.11 -1.49
C TRP A 238 3.38 -16.70 -1.56
N TYR A 239 3.11 -15.56 -2.17
CA TYR A 239 1.77 -15.05 -2.40
C TYR A 239 1.21 -15.48 -3.76
N ASN A 240 -0.05 -15.93 -3.78
CA ASN A 240 -0.81 -16.23 -4.98
C ASN A 240 -1.99 -15.26 -5.09
N GLY A 241 -1.82 -14.22 -5.88
CA GLY A 241 -2.80 -13.15 -5.97
C GLY A 241 -2.28 -11.98 -6.79
N SER A 242 -2.91 -10.83 -6.59
CA SER A 242 -2.48 -9.57 -7.20
C SER A 242 -2.45 -8.43 -6.19
N LEU A 243 -1.55 -7.48 -6.41
CA LEU A 243 -1.38 -6.29 -5.59
C LEU A 243 -1.45 -5.03 -6.42
N SER A 244 -1.98 -3.98 -5.81
CA SER A 244 -1.97 -2.63 -6.37
C SER A 244 -1.82 -1.59 -5.28
N ASN A 245 -1.29 -0.43 -5.65
CA ASN A 245 -1.22 0.77 -4.82
C ASN A 245 -0.70 0.50 -3.40
N VAL A 246 0.51 -0.05 -3.32
CA VAL A 246 1.19 -0.29 -2.05
C VAL A 246 1.81 1.02 -1.58
N GLN A 247 1.48 1.44 -0.36
CA GLN A 247 2.01 2.65 0.26
C GLN A 247 2.63 2.28 1.60
N ILE A 248 3.82 2.79 1.87
CA ILE A 248 4.54 2.59 3.13
C ILE A 248 4.84 3.97 3.70
N TYR A 249 4.41 4.17 4.93
CA TYR A 249 4.60 5.37 5.70
C TYR A 249 5.55 5.10 6.85
N ASN A 250 6.45 6.05 7.08
CA ASN A 250 7.37 6.01 8.20
C ASN A 250 6.75 6.49 9.51
N GLU A 251 5.44 6.73 9.56
CA GLU A 251 4.72 7.10 10.77
C GLU A 251 3.30 6.54 10.66
N SER A 252 2.58 6.44 11.77
CA SER A 252 1.18 6.04 11.74
C SER A 252 0.34 7.06 10.97
N ILE A 253 -0.59 6.57 10.16
CA ILE A 253 -1.68 7.35 9.59
C ILE A 253 -2.94 7.21 10.45
N SER A 254 -3.83 8.18 10.38
CA SER A 254 -5.08 8.18 11.16
C SER A 254 -6.15 7.25 10.56
N ALA A 255 -7.14 6.84 11.36
CA ALA A 255 -8.30 6.10 10.85
C ALA A 255 -9.05 6.86 9.75
N GLN A 256 -9.09 8.20 9.83
CA GLN A 256 -9.64 9.05 8.77
C GLN A 256 -8.83 8.94 7.49
N GLY A 257 -7.50 8.93 7.58
CA GLY A 257 -6.65 8.79 6.41
C GLY A 257 -6.76 7.41 5.76
N VAL A 258 -6.88 6.36 6.58
CA VAL A 258 -7.19 5.00 6.07
C VAL A 258 -8.53 4.98 5.32
N ALA A 259 -9.57 5.64 5.86
CA ALA A 259 -10.88 5.71 5.22
C ALA A 259 -10.84 6.55 3.93
N TYR A 260 -10.04 7.62 3.89
CA TYR A 260 -9.82 8.45 2.71
C TYR A 260 -9.17 7.63 1.59
N LEU A 261 -8.04 6.94 1.88
CA LEU A 261 -7.35 6.07 0.93
C LEU A 261 -8.26 4.96 0.36
N TYR A 262 -9.12 4.37 1.20
CA TYR A 262 -10.11 3.40 0.72
C TYR A 262 -11.17 4.03 -0.18
N GLY A 263 -11.71 5.19 0.21
CA GLY A 263 -12.78 5.90 -0.50
C GLY A 263 -12.38 6.38 -1.88
N GLY A 264 -11.10 6.73 -2.08
CA GLY A 264 -10.53 7.05 -3.38
C GLY A 264 -10.26 5.85 -4.30
N GLY A 265 -10.34 4.64 -3.75
CA GLY A 265 -10.22 3.40 -4.51
C GLY A 265 -8.78 2.96 -4.81
N ILE A 266 -8.66 1.97 -5.68
CA ILE A 266 -7.38 1.30 -6.00
C ILE A 266 -6.34 2.20 -6.67
N GLY A 267 -6.74 3.37 -7.17
CA GLY A 267 -5.85 4.37 -7.76
C GLY A 267 -5.53 5.57 -6.86
N GLU A 268 -6.04 5.62 -5.62
CA GLU A 268 -5.92 6.81 -4.77
C GLU A 268 -4.45 7.11 -4.42
N PRO A 269 -3.94 8.33 -4.69
CA PRO A 269 -2.60 8.70 -4.28
C PRO A 269 -2.45 8.76 -2.74
N PRO A 270 -1.21 8.78 -2.23
CA PRO A 270 -0.96 8.97 -0.80
C PRO A 270 -1.49 10.31 -0.30
N GLU A 271 -2.09 10.33 0.89
CA GLU A 271 -2.61 11.55 1.53
C GLU A 271 -1.53 12.27 2.35
N GLU A 272 -0.84 11.54 3.24
CA GLU A 272 0.14 12.12 4.17
C GLU A 272 1.57 12.08 3.60
N LEU A 273 1.84 12.89 2.56
CA LEU A 273 3.10 12.87 1.80
C LEU A 273 4.37 13.09 2.64
N ASN A 274 4.26 13.85 3.74
CA ASN A 274 5.34 14.09 4.68
C ASN A 274 5.78 12.83 5.45
N LYS A 275 4.87 11.86 5.62
CA LYS A 275 5.11 10.56 6.25
C LYS A 275 5.43 9.46 5.23
N LEU A 276 5.17 9.71 3.95
CA LEU A 276 5.32 8.71 2.90
C LEU A 276 6.80 8.34 2.69
N ALA A 277 7.12 7.07 2.90
CA ALA A 277 8.43 6.50 2.63
C ALA A 277 8.50 5.90 1.22
N VAL A 278 7.50 5.10 0.84
CA VAL A 278 7.47 4.37 -0.45
C VAL A 278 6.06 4.40 -1.02
N TRP A 279 5.95 4.55 -2.33
CA TRP A 279 4.68 4.38 -3.03
C TRP A 279 4.87 3.62 -4.35
N LEU A 280 4.19 2.48 -4.47
CA LEU A 280 4.19 1.61 -5.64
C LEU A 280 2.77 1.54 -6.20
N PRO A 281 2.43 2.33 -7.24
CA PRO A 281 1.15 2.23 -7.91
C PRO A 281 0.90 0.84 -8.54
N LEU A 282 1.98 0.17 -8.96
CA LEU A 282 1.97 -1.15 -9.59
C LEU A 282 1.13 -1.20 -10.89
N ASN A 283 1.13 -0.11 -11.65
CA ASN A 283 0.48 -0.04 -12.95
C ASN A 283 1.48 -0.22 -14.10
N GLY A 284 1.94 -1.46 -14.31
CA GLY A 284 2.84 -1.81 -15.42
C GLY A 284 4.33 -1.62 -15.13
N ASN A 285 4.68 -1.11 -13.95
CA ASN A 285 6.06 -1.04 -13.46
C ASN A 285 6.12 -1.09 -11.91
N ALA A 286 7.31 -1.34 -11.38
CA ALA A 286 7.61 -1.36 -9.94
C ALA A 286 8.46 -0.14 -9.50
N GLY A 287 8.28 1.00 -10.15
CA GLY A 287 8.93 2.25 -9.74
C GLY A 287 8.38 2.73 -8.40
N ASP A 288 9.23 3.38 -7.60
CA ASP A 288 8.81 4.10 -6.41
C ASP A 288 8.49 5.56 -6.74
N TYR A 289 7.22 5.91 -6.56
CA TYR A 289 6.63 7.21 -6.90
C TYR A 289 6.58 8.14 -5.68
N SER A 290 7.21 7.79 -4.56
CA SER A 290 7.27 8.62 -3.33
C SER A 290 8.19 9.85 -3.44
N GLY A 291 8.99 9.93 -4.51
CA GLY A 291 10.02 10.96 -4.68
C GLY A 291 11.27 10.74 -3.81
N ASN A 292 11.34 9.66 -3.01
CA ASN A 292 12.46 9.39 -2.08
C ASN A 292 13.62 8.58 -2.67
N THR A 293 13.48 8.09 -3.89
CA THR A 293 14.49 7.22 -4.50
C THR A 293 14.96 7.74 -5.86
N TYR A 294 14.65 8.99 -6.22
CA TYR A 294 14.84 9.54 -7.58
C TYR A 294 14.21 8.65 -8.68
N GLY A 295 13.11 7.97 -8.37
CA GLY A 295 12.46 7.02 -9.28
C GLY A 295 13.28 5.73 -9.52
N ASN A 296 14.26 5.43 -8.67
CA ASN A 296 14.94 4.13 -8.72
C ASN A 296 13.92 3.02 -8.53
N GLN A 297 14.00 2.02 -9.40
CA GLN A 297 13.05 0.93 -9.43
C GLN A 297 13.23 0.06 -8.19
N PHE A 298 12.12 -0.33 -7.56
CA PHE A 298 12.14 -1.58 -6.81
C PHE A 298 12.54 -2.66 -7.82
N TYR A 299 13.55 -3.45 -7.49
CA TYR A 299 14.03 -4.47 -8.40
C TYR A 299 12.98 -5.59 -8.49
N ASN A 300 12.62 -5.94 -9.72
CA ASN A 300 11.95 -7.21 -9.94
C ASN A 300 12.93 -8.33 -9.55
N GLY A 301 12.51 -9.19 -8.61
CA GLY A 301 13.04 -10.55 -8.59
C GLY A 301 12.56 -11.29 -9.84
N SER A 302 12.49 -12.62 -9.77
CA SER A 302 11.62 -13.33 -10.71
C SER A 302 10.20 -12.75 -10.55
N TYR A 303 9.58 -12.24 -11.61
CA TYR A 303 8.28 -11.57 -11.53
C TYR A 303 7.32 -12.20 -12.54
N TYR A 304 6.09 -12.52 -12.11
CA TYR A 304 5.16 -13.29 -12.93
C TYR A 304 4.55 -12.46 -14.07
N GLY A 305 4.42 -11.15 -13.89
CA GLY A 305 3.95 -10.24 -14.91
C GLY A 305 2.79 -9.34 -14.44
N TRP A 306 2.46 -8.40 -15.31
CA TRP A 306 1.35 -7.47 -15.14
C TRP A 306 0.07 -8.08 -15.69
N ILE A 307 -1.04 -7.93 -14.98
CA ILE A 307 -2.36 -8.35 -15.46
C ILE A 307 -3.28 -7.14 -15.55
N ASN A 308 -4.13 -7.14 -16.58
CA ASN A 308 -5.12 -6.09 -16.76
C ASN A 308 -6.15 -6.13 -15.62
N ASN A 309 -6.29 -5.03 -14.87
CA ASN A 309 -7.15 -4.92 -13.69
C ASN A 309 -8.65 -5.13 -14.02
N TYR A 310 -9.08 -4.76 -15.23
CA TYR A 310 -10.45 -4.94 -15.70
C TYR A 310 -10.83 -6.41 -15.90
N ARG A 311 -9.94 -7.36 -15.60
CA ARG A 311 -10.27 -8.80 -15.54
C ARG A 311 -10.80 -9.25 -14.16
N TYR A 312 -10.78 -8.37 -13.17
CA TYR A 312 -11.24 -8.61 -11.80
C TYR A 312 -12.62 -8.01 -11.50
N THR A 313 -13.29 -7.48 -12.52
CA THR A 313 -14.66 -6.92 -12.45
C THR A 313 -15.71 -7.94 -12.84
#